data_AF-A0A2G5WGH2-F1
#
_entry.id   AF-A0A2G5WGH2-F1
#
_cell.length_a   1.000
_cell.length_b   1.000
_cell.length_c   1.000
_cell.angle_alpha   90.00
_cell.angle_beta   90.00
_cell.angle_gamma   90.00
#
_symmetry.space_group_name_H-M   'P 1'
#
loop_
_entity.id
_entity.type
_entity.pdbx_description
1 polymer ?
#
loop_
_entity_poly.entity_id
_entity_poly.type
_entity_poly.pdbx_seq_one_letter_code
_entity_poly.pdbx_strand_id
1 'polypeptide(L)' 'MVLTITILFSLFYLYQINKMTFALCQSKEIPEEKQPKIYRTVNILITILILSLYVEVFFSA' A
#
# COMPACT_ATOMS: atom_id res chain seq x y z
N MET A 1 -13.42 -16.74 -7.20
CA MET A 1 -13.25 -15.63 -8.19
C MET A 1 -13.02 -14.29 -7.49
N VAL A 2 -13.91 -13.87 -6.58
CA VAL A 2 -13.80 -12.59 -5.85
C VAL A 2 -12.49 -12.48 -5.06
N LEU A 3 -12.14 -13.47 -4.22
CA LEU A 3 -10.89 -13.46 -3.45
C LEU A 3 -9.63 -13.33 -4.33
N THR A 4 -9.58 -14.03 -5.46
CA THR A 4 -8.46 -13.96 -6.40
C THR A 4 -8.31 -12.55 -6.99
N ILE A 5 -9.43 -11.92 -7.34
CA ILE A 5 -9.45 -10.53 -7.82
C ILE A 5 -8.98 -9.58 -6.72
N THR A 6 -9.43 -9.77 -5.48
CA THR A 6 -9.01 -8.95 -4.33
C THR A 6 -7.51 -9.07 -4.07
N ILE A 7 -6.92 -10.27 -4.18
CA ILE A 7 -5.47 -10.48 -4.02
C ILE A 7 -4.70 -9.77 -5.15
N LEU A 8 -5.10 -9.94 -6.41
CA LEU A 8 -4.46 -9.26 -7.54
C LEU A 8 -4.56 -7.74 -7.43
N PHE A 9 -5.73 -7.22 -7.05
CA PHE A 9 -5.96 -5.81 -6.79
C PHE A 9 -5.06 -5.31 -5.66
N SER A 10 -4.93 -6.06 -4.56
CA SER A 10 -4.10 -5.69 -3.41
C SER A 10 -2.61 -5.60 -3.79
N LEU A 11 -2.10 -6.54 -4.59
CA LEU A 11 -0.72 -6.51 -5.10
C LEU A 11 -0.49 -5.31 -6.03
N PHE A 12 -1.41 -5.08 -6.96
CA PHE A 12 -1.36 -3.91 -7.84
C PHE A 12 -1.40 -2.60 -7.05
N TYR A 13 -2.27 -2.52 -6.04
CA TYR A 13 -2.42 -1.34 -5.20
C TYR A 13 -1.16 -1.08 -4.37
N LEU A 14 -0.57 -2.10 -3.74
CA LEU A 14 0.72 -1.99 -3.04
C LEU A 14 1.83 -1.45 -3.95
N TYR A 15 1.94 -1.98 -5.17
CA TYR A 15 2.90 -1.48 -6.15
C TYR A 15 2.68 -0.01 -6.48
N GLN A 16 1.44 0.39 -6.74
CA GLN A 16 1.09 1.77 -7.08
C GLN A 16 1.39 2.74 -5.93
N ILE A 17 1.08 2.38 -4.68
CA ILE A 17 1.39 3.21 -3.53
C ILE A 17 2.90 3.36 -3.32
N ASN A 18 3.67 2.27 -3.44
CA ASN A 18 5.13 2.35 -3.32
C ASN A 18 5.74 3.27 -4.39
N LYS A 19 5.25 3.17 -5.63
CA LYS A 19 5.67 4.05 -6.73
C LYS A 19 5.34 5.53 -6.45
N MET A 20 4.17 5.82 -5.90
CA MET A 20 3.80 7.18 -5.50
C MET A 20 4.64 7.68 -4.32
N THR A 21 4.96 6.82 -3.36
CA THR A 21 5.84 7.15 -2.22
C THR A 21 7.25 7.46 -2.68
N PHE A 22 7.76 6.71 -3.66
CA PHE A 22 9.03 7.01 -4.32
C PHE A 22 8.99 8.36 -5.02
N ALA A 23 7.97 8.62 -5.85
CA ALA A 23 7.79 9.89 -6.53
C ALA A 23 7.68 11.07 -5.54
N LEU A 24 7.03 10.88 -4.40
CA LEU A 24 6.95 11.86 -3.32
C LEU A 24 8.33 12.15 -2.72
N CYS A 25 9.12 11.12 -2.41
CA CYS A 25 10.46 11.29 -1.87
C CYS A 25 11.38 12.03 -2.85
N GLN A 26 11.29 11.70 -4.14
CA GLN A 26 12.07 12.37 -5.20
C GLN A 26 11.62 13.82 -5.40
N SER A 27 10.31 14.06 -5.56
CA SER A 27 9.76 15.40 -5.81
C SER A 27 9.96 16.38 -4.65
N LYS A 28 10.12 15.87 -3.43
CA LYS A 28 10.36 16.69 -2.22
C LYS A 28 11.81 16.66 -1.76
N GLU A 29 12.71 16.06 -2.54
CA GLU A 29 14.15 15.93 -2.24
C GLU A 29 14.40 15.44 -0.80
N ILE A 30 13.63 14.44 -0.38
CA ILE A 30 13.67 13.97 1.01
C ILE A 30 15.01 13.26 1.25
N PRO A 31 15.78 13.63 2.30
CA PRO A 31 17.04 12.97 2.63
C PRO A 31 16.86 11.46 2.80
N GLU A 32 17.78 10.66 2.26
CA GLU A 32 17.70 9.19 2.29
C GLU A 32 17.52 8.63 3.71
N GLU A 33 18.11 9.26 4.72
CA GLU A 33 17.95 8.88 6.13
C GLU A 33 16.50 8.97 6.65
N LYS A 34 15.70 9.88 6.08
CA LYS A 34 14.31 10.12 6.48
C LYS A 34 13.32 9.29 5.66
N GLN A 35 13.70 8.83 4.48
CA GLN A 35 12.84 8.05 3.59
C GLN A 35 12.30 6.76 4.25
N PRO A 36 13.11 5.94 4.96
CA PRO A 36 12.63 4.71 5.60
C PRO A 36 11.43 4.93 6.53
N LYS A 37 11.39 6.06 7.25
CA LYS A 37 10.27 6.40 8.14
C LYS A 37 8.98 6.63 7.35
N ILE A 38 9.07 7.28 6.19
CA ILE A 38 7.93 7.55 5.31
C ILE A 38 7.43 6.23 4.71
N TYR A 39 8.31 5.43 4.10
CA TYR A 39 7.94 4.13 3.55
C TYR A 39 7.33 3.21 4.61
N ARG A 40 7.90 3.18 5.82
CA ARG A 40 7.33 2.39 6.93
C ARG A 40 5.93 2.85 7.30
N THR A 41 5.71 4.16 7.38
CA THR A 41 4.40 4.72 7.73
C THR A 41 3.37 4.38 6.67
N VAL A 42 3.69 4.61 5.39
CA VAL A 42 2.82 4.28 4.27
C VAL A 42 2.53 2.77 4.22
N ASN A 43 3.54 1.91 4.34
CA ASN A 43 3.35 0.46 4.31
C ASN A 43 2.43 -0.04 5.44
N ILE A 44 2.55 0.52 6.65
CA ILE A 44 1.63 0.18 7.76
C ILE A 44 0.19 0.58 7.40
N LEU A 45 -0.01 1.81 6.93
CA LEU A 45 -1.34 2.32 6.57
C LEU A 45 -1.98 1.51 5.43
N ILE A 46 -1.22 1.16 4.40
CA ILE A 46 -1.71 0.33 3.28
C ILE A 46 -2.00 -1.10 3.73
N THR A 47 -1.17 -1.67 4.61
CA THR A 47 -1.43 -3.01 5.16
C THR A 47 -2.74 -3.04 5.93
N ILE A 48 -3.01 -2.01 6.76
CA ILE A 48 -4.28 -1.88 7.46
C ILE A 48 -5.44 -1.80 6.47
N LEU A 49 -5.33 -0.94 5.45
CA LEU A 49 -6.38 -0.78 4.43
C LEU A 49 -6.68 -2.09 3.68
N ILE A 50 -5.65 -2.81 3.24
CA ILE A 50 -5.80 -4.09 2.53
C ILE A 50 -6.39 -5.16 3.45
N LEU A 51 -5.97 -5.19 4.72
CA LEU A 51 -6.54 -6.10 5.71
C LEU A 51 -8.02 -5.81 5.94
N SER A 52 -8.41 -4.53 6.06
CA SER A 52 -9.82 -4.12 6.17
C SER A 52 -10.63 -4.57 4.95
N LEU A 53 -10.11 -4.35 3.74
CA LEU A 53 -10.74 -4.80 2.50
C LEU A 53 -10.88 -6.34 2.46
N TYR A 54 -9.84 -7.06 2.88
CA TYR A 54 -9.86 -8.52 2.93
C TYR A 54 -10.94 -9.02 3.90
N VAL A 55 -11.03 -8.46 5.11
CA VAL A 55 -12.05 -8.81 6.10
C VAL A 55 -13.44 -8.55 5.54
N GLU A 56 -13.68 -7.37 4.96
CA GLU A 56 -14.97 -7.02 4.38
C GLU A 56 -15.39 -7.97 3.26
N VAL A 57 -14.48 -8.25 2.32
CA VAL A 57 -14.74 -9.20 1.23
C VAL A 57 -14.92 -10.62 1.77
N PHE A 58 -14.14 -11.05 2.76
CA PHE A 58 -14.23 -12.40 3.29
C PHE A 58 -15.56 -12.69 3.99
N PHE A 59 -16.14 -11.70 4.68
CA PHE A 59 -17.42 -11.85 5.38
C PHE A 59 -18.65 -11.46 4.55
N SER A 60 -18.47 -10.71 3.45
CA SER A 60 -19.58 -10.22 2.61
C SER A 60 -19.69 -10.90 1.25
N ALA A 61 -18.70 -11.71 0.84
CA ALA A 61 -18.67 -12.42 -0.44
C ALA A 61 -19.28 -13.81 -0.41
#